data_AF-A0A2N9Y232-F1
#
_entry.id   AF-A0A2N9Y232-F1
#
_cell.length_a   1.000
_cell.length_b   1.000
_cell.length_c   1.000
_cell.angle_alpha   90.00
_cell.angle_beta   90.00
_cell.angle_gamma   90.00
#
_symmetry.space_group_name_H-M   'P 1'
#
loop_
_entity.id
_entity.type
_entity.pdbx_description
1 polymer ?
#
loop_
_entity_poly.entity_id
_entity_poly.type
_entity_poly.pdbx_seq_one_letter_code
_entity_poly.pdbx_strand_id
1 'polypeptide(L)'
;MKKWLCILFLSLITQKVLAFDNPMTESYGVWEAEEEDESIVISKHGVDKFNNIIEKCFDKQFAIQKLITISGEKLLEDIDENSSYYRSGVHQEYHDSLKLIKPLINKDQKYKAIIVFSKCDNSSAGFVFLSRKKGVYFVFGIEEVYLLMHKKRIKN
;
A
#
# COMPACT_ATOMS: atom_id res chain seq x y z
N MET A 1 31.33 34.23 -35.99
CA MET A 1 30.56 34.39 -34.74
C MET A 1 29.41 33.38 -34.73
N LYS A 2 29.64 32.14 -34.27
CA LYS A 2 28.63 31.06 -34.18
C LYS A 2 29.13 29.99 -33.21
N LYS A 3 29.10 30.23 -31.89
CA LYS A 3 29.48 29.19 -30.89
C LYS A 3 28.75 29.27 -29.53
N TRP A 4 27.62 29.97 -29.42
CA TRP A 4 26.99 30.22 -28.11
C TRP A 4 25.49 29.95 -28.05
N LEU A 5 24.98 28.97 -28.82
CA LEU A 5 23.55 28.63 -28.78
C LEU A 5 23.23 27.15 -28.51
N CYS A 6 24.23 26.31 -28.23
CA CYS A 6 23.99 24.88 -27.94
C CYS A 6 24.07 24.51 -26.45
N ILE A 7 24.38 25.46 -25.56
CA ILE A 7 24.62 25.14 -24.13
C ILE A 7 23.33 25.27 -23.28
N LEU A 8 22.28 25.93 -23.77
CA LEU A 8 21.04 26.15 -23.00
C LEU A 8 19.93 25.11 -23.20
N PHE A 9 20.09 24.15 -24.13
CA PHE A 9 19.09 23.08 -24.35
C PHE A 9 19.44 21.74 -23.68
N LEU A 10 20.64 21.59 -23.10
CA LEU A 10 21.00 20.37 -22.34
C LEU A 10 20.60 20.43 -20.85
N SER A 11 20.18 21.58 -20.33
CA SER A 11 19.81 21.72 -18.90
C SER A 11 18.33 21.45 -18.59
N LEU A 12 17.51 21.10 -19.59
CA LEU A 12 16.07 20.86 -19.41
C LEU A 12 15.64 19.39 -19.48
N ILE A 13 16.60 18.46 -19.65
CA ILE A 13 16.31 17.01 -19.70
C ILE A 13 16.70 16.31 -18.37
N THR A 14 17.33 16.99 -17.42
CA THR A 14 17.87 16.37 -16.20
C THR A 14 16.87 16.19 -15.03
N GLN A 15 15.57 16.44 -15.20
CA GLN A 15 14.60 16.32 -14.09
C GLN A 15 13.58 15.20 -14.19
N LYS A 16 13.62 14.33 -15.22
CA LYS A 16 12.76 13.13 -15.26
C LYS A 16 13.41 11.83 -14.77
N VAL A 17 14.55 11.95 -14.08
CA VAL A 17 15.24 10.81 -13.46
C VAL A 17 15.58 11.13 -12.01
N LEU A 18 14.60 11.63 -11.25
CA LEU A 18 14.48 11.09 -9.90
C LEU A 18 13.79 9.75 -10.08
N ALA A 19 14.61 8.72 -10.25
CA ALA A 19 14.20 7.34 -10.10
C ALA A 19 13.52 7.20 -8.72
N PHE A 20 12.21 7.38 -8.69
CA PHE A 20 11.36 6.63 -7.77
C PHE A 20 11.14 5.23 -8.37
N ASP A 21 12.24 4.58 -8.74
CA ASP A 21 12.31 3.14 -8.55
C ASP A 21 12.01 2.97 -7.06
N ASN A 22 10.85 2.45 -6.68
CA ASN A 22 10.69 1.98 -5.31
C ASN A 22 11.47 0.66 -5.22
N PRO A 23 12.72 0.65 -4.71
CA PRO A 23 13.62 -0.48 -4.84
C PRO A 23 13.64 -1.31 -3.54
N MET A 24 12.63 -1.20 -2.68
CA MET A 24 12.71 -1.83 -1.38
C MET A 24 12.40 -3.33 -1.47
N THR A 25 13.46 -4.10 -1.27
CA THR A 25 13.47 -5.35 -0.48
C THR A 25 12.33 -5.39 0.51
N GLU A 26 11.65 -6.52 0.54
CA GLU A 26 10.54 -6.85 1.43
C GLU A 26 10.76 -6.23 2.83
N SER A 27 9.97 -5.21 3.19
CA SER A 27 10.15 -4.48 4.44
C SER A 27 9.40 -5.19 5.56
N TYR A 28 10.08 -6.18 6.16
CA TYR A 28 9.56 -6.96 7.28
C TYR A 28 9.58 -6.18 8.58
N GLY A 29 8.67 -6.52 9.48
CA GLY A 29 8.57 -5.97 10.82
C GLY A 29 7.14 -5.67 11.25
N VAL A 30 7.01 -4.99 12.38
CA VAL A 30 5.74 -4.53 12.92
C VAL A 30 5.40 -3.17 12.34
N TRP A 31 4.17 -3.02 11.87
CA TRP A 31 3.60 -1.80 11.34
C TRP A 31 2.38 -1.42 12.18
N GLU A 32 2.27 -0.15 12.54
CA GLU A 32 1.25 0.37 13.46
C GLU A 32 0.52 1.53 12.79
N ALA A 33 -0.80 1.60 12.94
CA ALA A 33 -1.55 2.79 12.59
C ALA A 33 -1.27 3.91 13.61
N GLU A 34 -1.24 5.17 13.16
CA GLU A 34 -1.01 6.30 14.09
C GLU A 34 -2.27 6.62 14.91
N GLU A 35 -3.45 6.37 14.34
CA GLU A 35 -4.75 6.78 14.91
C GLU A 35 -5.54 5.58 15.48
N GLU A 36 -5.09 4.36 15.25
CA GLU A 36 -5.75 3.12 15.67
C GLU A 36 -4.81 2.23 16.49
N ASP A 37 -5.36 1.49 17.45
CA ASP A 37 -4.65 0.40 18.14
C ASP A 37 -4.56 -0.86 17.24
N GLU A 38 -4.30 -0.68 15.94
CA GLU A 38 -4.10 -1.76 14.97
C GLU A 38 -2.62 -1.88 14.64
N SER A 39 -2.11 -3.11 14.74
CA SER A 39 -0.77 -3.45 14.32
C SER A 39 -0.75 -4.73 13.49
N ILE A 40 0.10 -4.77 12.47
CA ILE A 40 0.32 -5.96 11.66
C ILE A 40 1.82 -6.30 11.65
N VAL A 41 2.11 -7.59 11.58
CA VAL A 41 3.47 -8.08 11.37
C VAL A 41 3.59 -8.58 9.95
N ILE A 42 4.57 -8.07 9.22
CA ILE A 42 4.91 -8.53 7.88
C ILE A 42 6.21 -9.32 7.97
N SER A 43 6.17 -10.57 7.53
CA SER A 43 7.32 -11.47 7.41
C SER A 43 7.55 -11.88 5.96
N LYS A 44 8.57 -12.70 5.73
CA LYS A 44 8.87 -13.27 4.41
C LYS A 44 7.78 -14.18 3.83
N HIS A 45 6.84 -14.56 4.68
CA HIS A 45 5.68 -15.35 4.29
C HIS A 45 4.46 -14.48 4.00
N GLY A 46 4.55 -13.17 4.25
CA GLY A 46 3.52 -12.17 4.01
C GLY A 46 3.00 -11.57 5.31
N VAL A 47 1.69 -11.37 5.45
CA VAL A 47 1.12 -10.77 6.66
C VAL A 47 0.83 -11.86 7.69
N ASP A 48 1.52 -11.84 8.83
CA ASP A 48 1.53 -12.95 9.81
C ASP A 48 0.14 -13.24 10.39
N LYS A 49 -0.70 -12.22 10.57
CA LYS A 49 -2.11 -12.35 10.98
C LYS A 49 -2.88 -13.32 10.07
N PHE A 50 -2.46 -13.45 8.81
CA PHE A 50 -3.10 -14.29 7.80
C PHE A 50 -2.29 -15.55 7.41
N ASN A 51 -1.06 -15.73 7.94
CA ASN A 51 -0.19 -16.88 7.61
C ASN A 51 -0.74 -18.24 8.08
N ASN A 52 -1.65 -18.24 9.06
CA ASN A 52 -2.19 -19.46 9.67
C ASN A 52 -3.72 -19.58 9.54
N ILE A 53 -4.34 -18.83 8.63
CA ILE A 53 -5.79 -18.94 8.41
C ILE A 53 -6.07 -20.23 7.64
N ILE A 54 -6.59 -21.22 8.35
CA ILE A 54 -7.18 -22.42 7.78
C ILE A 54 -8.65 -22.10 7.53
N GLU A 55 -8.98 -21.68 6.32
CA GLU A 55 -10.37 -21.52 5.88
C GLU A 55 -11.07 -22.89 5.88
N LYS A 56 -12.03 -23.08 6.81
CA LYS A 56 -12.80 -24.34 6.98
C LYS A 56 -14.00 -24.42 6.04
N CYS A 57 -13.73 -24.25 4.76
CA CYS A 57 -14.70 -24.36 3.70
C CYS A 57 -13.92 -25.10 2.62
N PHE A 58 -14.26 -26.37 2.38
CA PHE A 58 -13.58 -27.27 1.45
C PHE A 58 -12.29 -27.99 1.94
N ASP A 59 -12.04 -28.10 3.25
CA ASP A 59 -10.96 -28.93 3.85
C ASP A 59 -9.54 -28.65 3.31
N LYS A 60 -9.27 -27.41 2.85
CA LYS A 60 -7.99 -27.04 2.23
C LYS A 60 -7.48 -25.69 2.74
N GLN A 61 -6.17 -25.59 2.96
CA GLN A 61 -5.51 -24.36 3.39
C GLN A 61 -5.33 -23.42 2.18
N PHE A 62 -6.04 -22.28 2.14
CA PHE A 62 -5.90 -21.32 1.04
C PHE A 62 -6.04 -19.85 1.45
N ALA A 63 -5.15 -19.35 2.32
CA ALA A 63 -4.80 -17.93 2.21
C ALA A 63 -3.76 -17.80 1.09
N ILE A 64 -4.18 -17.43 -0.13
CA ILE A 64 -3.23 -17.22 -1.23
C ILE A 64 -2.60 -15.84 -1.03
N GLN A 65 -1.34 -15.85 -0.61
CA GLN A 65 -0.54 -14.64 -0.47
C GLN A 65 0.28 -14.40 -1.73
N LYS A 66 0.16 -13.21 -2.32
CA LYS A 66 0.92 -12.82 -3.51
C LYS A 66 1.61 -11.49 -3.30
N LEU A 67 2.90 -11.47 -3.60
CA LEU A 67 3.63 -10.22 -3.81
C LEU A 67 3.38 -9.77 -5.25
N ILE A 68 2.63 -8.68 -5.41
CA ILE A 68 2.29 -8.10 -6.71
C ILE A 68 2.94 -6.72 -6.88
N THR A 69 2.80 -6.17 -8.08
CA THR A 69 3.13 -4.78 -8.37
C THR A 69 1.87 -4.07 -8.85
N ILE A 70 1.52 -2.96 -8.21
CA ILE A 70 0.36 -2.12 -8.53
C ILE A 70 0.84 -0.73 -8.98
N SER A 71 0.17 -0.12 -9.97
CA SER A 71 0.46 1.28 -10.34
C SER A 71 -0.14 2.25 -9.33
N GLY A 72 0.47 3.41 -9.14
CA GLY A 72 -0.09 4.47 -8.31
C GLY A 72 -1.44 4.94 -8.82
N GLU A 73 -1.61 5.01 -10.14
CA GLU A 73 -2.91 5.28 -10.77
C GLU A 73 -3.99 4.29 -10.33
N LYS A 74 -3.71 2.98 -10.39
CA LYS A 74 -4.69 1.96 -9.96
C LYS A 74 -4.99 2.04 -8.46
N LEU A 75 -3.96 2.28 -7.65
CA LEU A 75 -4.14 2.42 -6.20
C LEU A 75 -4.99 3.65 -5.83
N LEU A 76 -4.82 4.75 -6.55
CA LEU A 76 -5.66 5.95 -6.39
C LEU A 76 -7.11 5.68 -6.79
N GLU A 77 -7.31 4.99 -7.92
CA GLU A 77 -8.64 4.56 -8.36
C GLU A 77 -9.32 3.68 -7.31
N ASP A 78 -8.65 2.65 -6.80
CA ASP A 78 -9.19 1.76 -5.77
C ASP A 78 -9.59 2.55 -4.50
N ILE A 79 -8.72 3.46 -4.05
CA ILE A 79 -9.01 4.34 -2.90
C ILE A 79 -10.22 5.24 -3.19
N ASP A 80 -10.33 5.80 -4.38
CA ASP A 80 -11.42 6.70 -4.77
C ASP A 80 -12.77 5.97 -4.83
N GLU A 81 -12.80 4.78 -5.44
CA GLU A 81 -13.98 3.91 -5.49
C GLU A 81 -14.48 3.60 -4.07
N ASN A 82 -13.58 3.21 -3.17
CA ASN A 82 -13.93 2.90 -1.78
C ASN A 82 -14.32 4.15 -0.98
N SER A 83 -13.68 5.30 -1.22
CA SER A 83 -14.02 6.56 -0.55
C SER A 83 -15.46 7.02 -0.81
N SER A 84 -16.06 6.59 -1.92
CA SER A 84 -17.46 6.88 -2.24
C SER A 84 -18.45 6.09 -1.39
N TYR A 85 -18.04 4.92 -0.88
CA TYR A 85 -18.83 4.03 -0.02
C TYR A 85 -18.92 4.58 1.42
N TYR A 86 -17.85 5.16 1.96
CA TYR A 86 -17.78 5.66 3.35
C TYR A 86 -18.36 7.05 3.61
N ARG A 87 -19.11 7.63 2.66
CA ARG A 87 -19.67 8.99 2.82
C ARG A 87 -20.71 9.13 3.95
N SER A 88 -21.12 8.05 4.64
CA SER A 88 -22.11 8.09 5.71
C SER A 88 -21.58 7.62 7.08
N GLY A 89 -21.19 8.59 7.91
CA GLY A 89 -21.38 8.61 9.37
C GLY A 89 -20.53 7.72 10.28
N VAL A 90 -20.35 6.43 9.96
CA VAL A 90 -19.78 5.43 10.91
C VAL A 90 -18.29 5.17 10.67
N HIS A 91 -17.72 5.74 9.61
CA HIS A 91 -16.36 5.44 9.12
C HIS A 91 -15.53 6.71 8.87
N GLN A 92 -15.80 7.78 9.63
CA GLN A 92 -15.16 9.07 9.45
C GLN A 92 -13.63 8.98 9.61
N GLU A 93 -13.15 8.16 10.54
CA GLU A 93 -11.73 7.90 10.80
C GLU A 93 -11.03 7.26 9.59
N TYR A 94 -11.67 6.27 8.94
CA TYR A 94 -11.17 5.69 7.68
C TYR A 94 -11.12 6.72 6.55
N HIS A 95 -12.13 7.59 6.45
CA HIS A 95 -12.13 8.67 5.47
C HIS A 95 -10.98 9.66 5.69
N ASP A 96 -10.64 9.95 6.95
CA ASP A 96 -9.52 10.83 7.29
C ASP A 96 -8.17 10.17 7.01
N SER A 97 -8.03 8.86 7.29
CA SER A 97 -6.90 8.05 6.81
C SER A 97 -6.73 8.12 5.28
N LEU A 98 -7.82 8.03 4.51
CA LEU A 98 -7.78 8.15 3.05
C LEU A 98 -7.28 9.53 2.57
N LYS A 99 -7.65 10.62 3.25
CA LYS A 99 -7.12 11.97 2.95
C LYS A 99 -5.61 12.06 3.17
N LEU A 100 -5.08 11.35 4.16
CA LEU A 100 -3.64 11.32 4.46
C LEU A 100 -2.87 10.43 3.49
N ILE A 101 -3.48 9.34 3.00
CA ILE A 101 -2.87 8.40 2.08
C ILE A 101 -2.70 9.00 0.67
N LYS A 102 -3.76 9.60 0.12
CA LYS A 102 -3.79 10.07 -1.29
C LYS A 102 -2.57 10.91 -1.70
N PRO A 103 -2.12 11.93 -0.94
CA PRO A 103 -0.98 12.76 -1.32
C PRO A 103 0.36 12.01 -1.33
N LEU A 104 0.45 10.84 -0.70
CA LEU A 104 1.67 10.02 -0.65
C LEU A 104 1.81 9.09 -1.86
N ILE A 105 0.76 9.00 -2.70
CA ILE A 105 0.74 8.14 -3.87
C ILE A 105 1.08 8.97 -5.11
N ASN A 106 2.16 8.60 -5.78
CA ASN A 106 2.54 9.12 -7.08
C ASN A 106 1.90 8.23 -8.16
N LYS A 107 1.00 8.80 -8.96
CA LYS A 107 0.26 8.10 -10.01
C LYS A 107 1.17 7.37 -11.02
N ASP A 108 2.35 7.93 -11.31
CA ASP A 108 3.27 7.42 -12.33
C ASP A 108 4.25 6.38 -11.76
N GLN A 109 4.17 6.09 -10.44
CA GLN A 109 5.03 5.15 -9.74
C GLN A 109 4.39 3.76 -9.65
N LYS A 110 5.21 2.71 -9.56
CA LYS A 110 4.77 1.36 -9.21
C LYS A 110 5.10 1.02 -7.75
N TYR A 111 4.20 0.32 -7.09
CA TYR A 111 4.30 -0.07 -5.70
C TYR A 111 4.28 -1.59 -5.55
N LYS A 112 5.03 -2.12 -4.59
CA LYS A 112 4.90 -3.51 -4.17
C LYS A 112 3.75 -3.64 -3.20
N ALA A 113 2.95 -4.68 -3.37
CA ALA A 113 1.85 -4.99 -2.47
C ALA A 113 1.84 -6.47 -2.12
N ILE A 114 1.53 -6.78 -0.88
CA ILE A 114 1.20 -8.14 -0.43
C ILE A 114 -0.31 -8.21 -0.39
N ILE A 115 -0.90 -9.15 -1.13
CA ILE A 115 -2.35 -9.39 -1.13
C ILE A 115 -2.62 -10.78 -0.62
N VAL A 116 -3.58 -10.87 0.29
CA VAL A 116 -4.15 -12.10 0.81
C VAL A 116 -5.60 -12.16 0.34
N PHE A 117 -5.96 -13.25 -0.34
CA PHE A 117 -7.34 -13.52 -0.72
C PHE A 117 -7.88 -14.71 0.07
N SER A 118 -9.09 -14.52 0.60
CA SER A 118 -9.93 -15.58 1.13
C SER A 118 -10.98 -15.94 0.09
N LYS A 119 -11.15 -17.24 -0.18
CA LYS A 119 -12.14 -17.71 -1.18
C LYS A 119 -13.50 -17.95 -0.55
N CYS A 120 -13.58 -18.07 0.77
CA CYS A 120 -14.81 -18.45 1.44
C CYS A 120 -15.78 -17.30 1.68
N ASP A 121 -15.26 -16.14 2.02
CA ASP A 121 -16.02 -14.92 2.33
C ASP A 121 -15.92 -13.88 1.19
N ASN A 122 -15.25 -14.22 0.08
CA ASN A 122 -14.89 -13.30 -1.00
C ASN A 122 -14.20 -12.02 -0.48
N SER A 123 -13.44 -12.12 0.62
CA SER A 123 -12.69 -11.01 1.18
C SER A 123 -11.25 -11.00 0.70
N SER A 124 -10.63 -9.84 0.81
CA SER A 124 -9.19 -9.70 0.64
C SER A 124 -8.62 -8.70 1.60
N ALA A 125 -7.39 -8.93 2.03
CA ALA A 125 -6.62 -7.98 2.80
C ALA A 125 -5.29 -7.76 2.12
N GLY A 126 -4.70 -6.59 2.29
CA GLY A 126 -3.42 -6.32 1.69
C GLY A 126 -2.65 -5.19 2.33
N PHE A 127 -1.40 -5.10 1.90
CA PHE A 127 -0.49 -4.08 2.34
C PHE A 127 0.32 -3.53 1.16
N VAL A 128 0.22 -2.24 0.89
CA VAL A 128 1.03 -1.55 -0.12
C VAL A 128 2.18 -0.82 0.54
N PHE A 129 3.41 -1.09 0.10
CA PHE A 129 4.60 -0.38 0.57
C PHE A 129 4.75 0.96 -0.16
N LEU A 130 4.32 2.06 0.46
CA LEU A 130 4.53 3.41 -0.07
C LEU A 130 5.98 3.87 0.07
N SER A 131 6.64 3.50 1.17
CA SER A 131 8.05 3.82 1.44
C SER A 131 8.66 2.82 2.45
N ARG A 132 9.93 3.05 2.86
CA ARG A 132 10.59 2.25 3.91
C ARG A 132 9.86 2.25 5.25
N LYS A 133 9.08 3.30 5.53
CA LYS A 133 8.47 3.57 6.84
C LYS A 133 6.97 3.80 6.79
N LYS A 134 6.37 3.91 5.61
CA LYS A 134 4.93 4.13 5.43
C LYS A 134 4.37 3.09 4.47
N GLY A 135 3.18 2.59 4.78
CA GLY A 135 2.41 1.74 3.90
C GLY A 135 0.92 1.89 4.12
N VAL A 136 0.15 1.28 3.24
CA VAL A 136 -1.32 1.29 3.30
C VAL A 136 -1.76 -0.12 3.59
N TYR A 137 -2.40 -0.32 4.72
CA TYR A 137 -3.15 -1.53 4.98
C TYR A 137 -4.58 -1.35 4.49
N PHE A 138 -5.14 -2.41 3.93
CA PHE A 138 -6.54 -2.41 3.52
C PHE A 138 -7.17 -3.78 3.70
N VAL A 139 -8.48 -3.77 3.90
CA VAL A 139 -9.34 -4.95 3.88
C VAL A 139 -10.54 -4.61 3.03
N PHE A 140 -10.99 -5.57 2.23
CA PHE A 140 -12.22 -5.51 1.45
C PHE A 140 -13.04 -6.76 1.79
N GLY A 141 -14.35 -6.61 2.00
CA GLY A 141 -15.24 -7.71 2.37
C GLY A 141 -16.12 -7.36 3.58
N ILE A 142 -15.91 -8.05 4.70
CA ILE A 142 -16.75 -7.92 5.91
C ILE A 142 -16.66 -6.51 6.51
N GLU A 143 -15.45 -5.94 6.52
CA GLU A 143 -15.20 -4.54 6.82
C GLU A 143 -14.29 -4.02 5.72
N GLU A 144 -14.80 -3.09 4.93
CA GLU A 144 -13.94 -2.36 4.01
C GLU A 144 -13.18 -1.34 4.87
N VAL A 145 -11.84 -1.35 4.87
CA VAL A 145 -11.04 -0.35 5.61
C VAL A 145 -9.75 -0.02 4.87
N TYR A 146 -9.25 1.21 5.07
CA TYR A 146 -7.91 1.63 4.67
C TYR A 146 -7.24 2.38 5.80
N LEU A 147 -6.02 1.98 6.15
CA LEU A 147 -5.24 2.56 7.23
C LEU A 147 -3.84 2.94 6.74
N LEU A 148 -3.42 4.16 7.07
CA LEU A 148 -2.03 4.57 6.94
C LEU A 148 -1.23 3.94 8.09
N MET A 149 -0.26 3.11 7.75
CA MET A 149 0.58 2.45 8.75
C MET A 149 2.04 2.88 8.67
N HIS A 150 2.66 2.92 9.84
CA HIS A 150 4.02 3.36 10.05
C HIS A 150 4.86 2.20 10.58
N LYS A 151 6.08 2.02 10.06
CA LYS A 151 6.96 0.95 10.54
C LYS A 151 7.42 1.27 11.96
N LYS A 152 7.09 0.41 12.92
CA LYS A 152 7.51 0.53 14.32
C LYS A 152 9.03 0.60 14.40
N ARG A 153 9.56 1.62 15.07
CA ARG A 153 10.99 1.68 15.38
C ARG A 153 11.27 0.75 16.55
N ILE A 154 12.04 -0.30 16.33
CA ILE A 154 12.61 -1.09 17.43
C ILE A 154 13.68 -0.20 18.07
N LYS A 155 13.43 0.27 19.30
CA LYS A 155 14.47 0.89 20.13
C LYS A 155 15.34 -0.25 20.66
N ASN A 156 16.59 -0.32 20.20
CA ASN A 156 17.62 -1.14 20.85
C ASN A 156 18.11 -0.45 22.11
#